data_AF-A0A058ZTC5-F1
#
_entry.id   AF-A0A058ZTC5-F1
#
_cell.length_a   1.000
_cell.length_b   1.000
_cell.length_c   1.000
_cell.angle_alpha   90.00
_cell.angle_beta   90.00
_cell.angle_gamma   90.00
#
_symmetry.space_group_name_H-M   'P 1'
#
loop_
_entity.id
_entity.type
_entity.pdbx_description
1 polymer ?
#
loop_
_entity_poly.entity_id
_entity_poly.type
_entity_poly.pdbx_seq_one_letter_code
_entity_poly.pdbx_strand_id
1 'polypeptide(L)'
;VRDYRPDWSLTVTQPVSGNYYPINLGIFTMDNKTEFSVLVDRAAGGASIEDGQIELMLHRKIPYNTGVVGPPNETVCISNSTCKGLTVRGHYYIGINKPGTGARWRRTIGQEVYSPLVLAFAHEKMEEWTGSYVTSATAMDSSYSLPQNVALITLQELDDGSALLRLAHLYEVGEDAEYSTLAKVELKRMFAGRTIREVKEMSLSANQEKSEMKRMTWKVEGEAAAEPTPLRGGPVDVLDLIVELGPMEIRTFLLKF
;
A
#
# COMPACT_ATOMS: atom_id res chain seq x y z
N VAL A 1 -10.43 18.68 -3.87
CA VAL A 1 -11.57 19.07 -4.72
C VAL A 1 -12.84 18.94 -3.88
N ARG A 2 -13.60 20.03 -3.72
CA ARG A 2 -14.78 20.13 -2.85
C ARG A 2 -16.01 20.48 -3.69
N ASP A 3 -17.17 19.91 -3.36
CA ASP A 3 -18.46 20.20 -4.02
C ASP A 3 -18.45 20.07 -5.55
N TYR A 4 -17.70 19.09 -6.06
CA TYR A 4 -17.52 18.89 -7.49
C TYR A 4 -17.59 17.41 -7.86
N ARG A 5 -18.12 17.13 -9.05
CA ARG A 5 -18.15 15.81 -9.68
C ARG A 5 -17.78 15.96 -11.16
N PRO A 6 -16.88 15.12 -11.70
CA PRO A 6 -16.46 15.22 -13.09
C PRO A 6 -17.55 14.74 -14.07
N ASP A 7 -18.35 13.76 -13.68
CA ASP A 7 -19.25 13.06 -14.60
C ASP A 7 -20.66 13.68 -14.68
N TRP A 8 -21.02 14.58 -13.76
CA TRP A 8 -22.32 15.28 -13.76
C TRP A 8 -22.27 16.60 -13.00
N SER A 9 -23.23 17.49 -13.29
CA SER A 9 -23.42 18.74 -12.55
C SER A 9 -24.00 18.47 -11.16
N LEU A 10 -23.19 18.63 -10.11
CA LEU A 10 -23.60 18.40 -8.73
C LEU A 10 -24.50 19.54 -8.21
N THR A 11 -25.68 19.17 -7.68
CA THR A 11 -26.46 20.06 -6.80
C THR A 11 -26.11 19.74 -5.35
N VAL A 12 -25.47 20.69 -4.65
CA VAL A 12 -24.97 20.47 -3.29
C VAL A 12 -26.14 20.47 -2.30
N THR A 13 -26.46 19.29 -1.76
CA THR A 13 -27.50 19.10 -0.72
C THR A 13 -26.90 18.73 0.64
N GLN A 14 -25.63 18.29 0.65
CA GLN A 14 -24.91 17.79 1.81
C GLN A 14 -23.45 18.29 1.76
N PRO A 15 -23.19 19.53 2.21
CA PRO A 15 -21.89 20.19 2.03
C PRO A 15 -20.74 19.54 2.80
N VAL A 16 -21.03 18.74 3.84
CA VAL A 16 -20.02 18.01 4.61
C VAL A 16 -19.94 16.56 4.16
N SER A 17 -21.01 15.78 4.35
CA SER A 17 -21.00 14.34 4.08
C SER A 17 -20.80 14.00 2.59
N GLY A 18 -21.17 14.90 1.67
CA GLY A 18 -20.88 14.75 0.24
C GLY A 18 -19.40 14.91 -0.13
N ASN A 19 -18.56 15.37 0.79
CA ASN A 19 -17.12 15.60 0.59
C ASN A 19 -16.24 14.65 1.43
N TYR A 20 -16.84 13.66 2.10
CA TYR A 20 -16.11 12.60 2.79
C TYR A 20 -15.68 11.50 1.81
N TYR A 21 -14.41 11.11 1.89
CA TYR A 21 -13.82 10.03 1.11
C TYR A 21 -13.25 8.93 2.03
N PRO A 22 -13.24 7.67 1.57
CA PRO A 22 -12.56 6.59 2.29
C PRO A 22 -11.04 6.76 2.18
N ILE A 23 -10.36 6.73 3.32
CA ILE A 23 -8.90 6.89 3.44
C ILE A 23 -8.32 5.59 3.99
N ASN A 24 -7.46 4.93 3.21
CA ASN A 24 -6.75 3.70 3.63
C ASN A 24 -5.24 3.90 3.81
N LEU A 25 -4.67 4.90 3.16
CA LEU A 25 -3.25 5.26 3.30
C LEU A 25 -3.12 6.61 3.99
N GLY A 26 -3.70 7.65 3.40
CA GLY A 26 -3.66 9.00 3.93
C GLY A 26 -4.35 10.02 3.04
N ILE A 27 -4.40 11.25 3.53
CA ILE A 27 -4.95 12.43 2.87
C ILE A 27 -3.91 13.55 2.96
N PHE A 28 -3.80 14.38 1.92
CA PHE A 28 -2.89 15.52 1.93
C PHE A 28 -3.49 16.73 1.23
N THR A 29 -2.97 17.90 1.57
CA THR A 29 -3.26 19.19 0.94
C THR A 29 -1.97 19.93 0.68
N MET A 30 -1.92 20.74 -0.37
CA MET A 30 -0.70 21.45 -0.77
C MET A 30 -1.03 22.86 -1.24
N ASP A 31 -0.17 23.80 -0.88
CA ASP A 31 -0.09 25.13 -1.50
C ASP A 31 1.27 25.31 -2.22
N ASN A 32 1.57 26.53 -2.65
CA ASN A 32 2.83 26.81 -3.38
C ASN A 32 4.10 26.68 -2.53
N LYS A 33 4.00 26.55 -1.21
CA LYS A 33 5.14 26.57 -0.28
C LYS A 33 5.24 25.30 0.56
N THR A 34 4.14 24.63 0.82
CA THR A 34 4.03 23.58 1.83
C THR A 34 3.02 22.53 1.42
N GLU A 35 3.37 21.29 1.71
CA GLU A 35 2.49 20.14 1.65
C GLU A 35 2.26 19.61 3.06
N PHE A 36 1.00 19.43 3.44
CA PHE A 36 0.55 18.88 4.71
C PHE A 36 -0.11 17.53 4.45
N SER A 37 0.45 16.46 5.03
CA SER A 37 0.01 15.08 4.83
C SER A 37 -0.38 14.43 6.16
N VAL A 38 -1.44 13.63 6.16
CA VAL A 38 -1.89 12.80 7.28
C VAL A 38 -2.05 11.36 6.83
N LEU A 39 -1.31 10.43 7.45
CA LEU A 39 -1.46 8.98 7.25
C LEU A 39 -2.32 8.37 8.36
N VAL A 40 -3.02 7.29 8.01
CA VAL A 40 -3.94 6.59 8.91
C VAL A 40 -3.43 5.18 9.22
N ASP A 41 -3.68 4.69 10.44
CA ASP A 41 -3.37 3.30 10.83
C ASP A 41 -4.47 2.29 10.43
N ARG A 42 -5.60 2.78 9.92
CA ARG A 42 -6.78 2.00 9.53
C ARG A 42 -7.67 2.77 8.56
N ALA A 43 -8.60 2.07 7.93
CA ALA A 43 -9.64 2.68 7.12
C ALA A 43 -10.42 3.73 7.92
N ALA A 44 -10.44 4.97 7.44
CA ALA A 44 -11.14 6.09 8.07
C ALA A 44 -11.87 6.92 7.02
N GLY A 45 -12.91 7.65 7.45
CA GLY A 45 -13.50 8.71 6.63
C GLY A 45 -12.74 10.01 6.82
N GLY A 46 -12.37 10.68 5.72
CA GLY A 46 -11.66 11.96 5.78
C GLY A 46 -12.18 12.97 4.77
N ALA A 47 -11.97 14.26 5.06
CA ALA A 47 -12.40 15.35 4.20
C ALA A 47 -11.53 16.61 4.39
N SER A 48 -11.68 17.55 3.45
CA SER A 48 -11.23 18.94 3.56
C SER A 48 -12.43 19.85 3.34
N ILE A 49 -13.09 20.25 4.44
CA ILE A 49 -14.35 21.01 4.40
C ILE A 49 -14.12 22.50 4.15
N GLU A 50 -12.99 23.02 4.61
CA GLU A 50 -12.52 24.37 4.30
C GLU A 50 -11.07 24.35 3.81
N ASP A 51 -10.64 25.42 3.15
CA ASP A 51 -9.30 25.51 2.57
C ASP A 51 -8.23 25.50 3.68
N GLY A 52 -7.17 24.73 3.46
CA GLY A 52 -6.11 24.54 4.45
C GLY A 52 -6.49 23.65 5.63
N GLN A 53 -7.65 22.98 5.61
CA GLN A 53 -8.08 22.05 6.64
C GLN A 53 -8.14 20.61 6.13
N ILE A 54 -7.82 19.68 7.03
CA ILE A 54 -8.05 18.25 6.90
C ILE A 54 -8.75 17.78 8.18
N GLU A 55 -9.82 17.01 8.03
CA GLU A 55 -10.49 16.34 9.14
C GLU A 55 -10.61 14.83 8.89
N LEU A 56 -10.58 14.07 9.98
CA LEU A 56 -10.75 12.62 9.98
C LEU A 56 -11.82 12.23 11.02
N MET A 57 -12.77 11.40 10.60
CA MET A 57 -13.78 10.84 11.48
C MET A 57 -13.22 9.61 12.20
N LEU A 58 -12.84 9.80 13.46
CA LEU A 58 -12.05 8.81 14.21
C LEU A 58 -12.89 7.67 14.80
N HIS A 59 -14.14 7.97 15.19
CA HIS A 59 -15.05 7.00 15.79
C HIS A 59 -16.50 7.50 15.66
N ARG A 60 -17.46 6.58 15.62
CA ARG A 60 -18.88 6.90 15.43
C ARG A 60 -19.73 6.07 16.37
N LYS A 61 -20.73 6.71 16.97
CA LYS A 61 -21.77 6.05 17.74
C LYS A 61 -23.10 6.69 17.38
N ILE A 62 -24.02 5.92 16.81
CA ILE A 62 -25.33 6.40 16.38
C ILE A 62 -26.38 5.61 17.16
N PRO A 63 -27.20 6.26 18.01
CA PRO A 63 -28.14 5.56 18.87
C PRO A 63 -29.40 5.06 18.13
N TYR A 64 -29.66 5.58 16.93
CA TYR A 64 -30.85 5.26 16.14
C TYR A 64 -30.51 4.36 14.96
N ASN A 65 -31.38 3.40 14.68
CA ASN A 65 -31.16 2.48 13.58
C ASN A 65 -31.33 3.21 12.24
N THR A 66 -30.26 3.23 11.45
CA THR A 66 -30.22 3.82 10.11
C THR A 66 -29.98 2.76 9.03
N GLY A 67 -29.96 1.47 9.38
CA GLY A 67 -29.65 0.38 8.45
C GLY A 67 -30.22 -0.99 8.86
N VAL A 68 -29.77 -2.03 8.15
CA VAL A 68 -30.31 -3.41 8.30
C VAL A 68 -29.72 -4.14 9.51
N VAL A 69 -28.49 -3.78 9.93
CA VAL A 69 -27.71 -4.49 10.97
C VAL A 69 -27.88 -3.86 12.36
N GLY A 70 -28.81 -2.92 12.51
CA GLY A 70 -29.01 -2.16 13.75
C GLY A 70 -28.11 -0.92 13.83
N PRO A 71 -28.29 -0.09 14.89
CA PRO A 71 -27.49 1.10 15.09
C PRO A 71 -26.02 0.76 15.39
N PRO A 72 -25.03 1.45 14.77
CA PRO A 72 -23.64 1.36 15.18
C PRO A 72 -23.47 1.95 16.58
N ASN A 73 -23.65 1.11 17.60
CA ASN A 73 -23.74 1.45 19.02
C ASN A 73 -22.92 0.46 19.86
N GLU A 74 -21.66 0.27 19.49
CA GLU A 74 -20.77 -0.72 20.10
C GLU A 74 -20.51 -0.42 21.59
N THR A 75 -20.59 -1.46 22.42
CA THR A 75 -20.39 -1.37 23.87
C THR A 75 -19.52 -2.50 24.39
N VAL A 76 -18.73 -2.21 25.42
CA VAL A 76 -17.99 -3.20 26.21
C VAL A 76 -18.67 -3.35 27.57
N CYS A 77 -19.05 -4.58 27.93
CA CYS A 77 -19.75 -4.87 29.17
C CYS A 77 -18.90 -5.76 30.09
N ILE A 78 -18.89 -5.46 31.39
CA ILE A 78 -18.33 -6.33 32.42
C ILE A 78 -19.49 -6.96 33.18
N SER A 79 -19.49 -8.30 33.27
CA SER A 79 -20.46 -9.12 34.01
C SER A 79 -21.94 -8.81 33.72
N ASN A 80 -22.27 -8.39 32.49
CA ASN A 80 -23.61 -7.98 32.04
C ASN A 80 -24.31 -6.89 32.88
N SER A 81 -23.63 -6.27 33.83
CA SER A 81 -24.21 -5.26 34.74
C SER A 81 -23.65 -3.86 34.50
N THR A 82 -22.44 -3.76 33.93
CA THR A 82 -21.79 -2.47 33.65
C THR A 82 -21.33 -2.42 32.20
N CYS A 83 -22.13 -1.81 31.34
CA CYS A 83 -21.81 -1.57 29.93
C CYS A 83 -21.36 -0.12 29.71
N LYS A 84 -20.28 0.06 28.94
CA LYS A 84 -19.79 1.37 28.50
C LYS A 84 -19.62 1.38 26.97
N GLY A 85 -19.65 2.56 26.36
CA GLY A 85 -19.33 2.68 24.93
C GLY A 85 -17.95 2.13 24.63
N LEU A 86 -17.78 1.53 23.45
CA LEU A 86 -16.48 1.06 22.99
C LEU A 86 -15.48 2.23 22.95
N THR A 87 -14.26 1.96 23.39
CA THR A 87 -13.13 2.88 23.25
C THR A 87 -12.16 2.30 22.24
N VAL A 88 -11.87 3.05 21.19
CA VAL A 88 -10.84 2.70 20.20
C VAL A 88 -9.57 3.51 20.46
N ARG A 89 -8.41 2.89 20.24
CA ARG A 89 -7.10 3.55 20.22
C ARG A 89 -6.49 3.33 18.86
N GLY A 90 -5.92 4.39 18.29
CA GLY A 90 -5.23 4.34 17.01
C GLY A 90 -4.20 5.47 16.90
N HIS A 91 -3.44 5.43 15.82
CA HIS A 91 -2.37 6.37 15.52
C HIS A 91 -2.62 7.07 14.19
N TYR A 92 -2.22 8.33 14.13
CA TYR A 92 -2.21 9.15 12.92
C TYR A 92 -0.86 9.81 12.83
N TYR A 93 -0.32 9.89 11.62
CA TYR A 93 1.03 10.38 11.38
C TYR A 93 0.92 11.63 10.53
N ILE A 94 1.54 12.72 10.97
CA ILE A 94 1.47 14.03 10.32
C ILE A 94 2.84 14.37 9.75
N GLY A 95 2.87 14.75 8.48
CA GLY A 95 4.09 15.16 7.77
C GLY A 95 3.91 16.53 7.14
N ILE A 96 4.92 17.39 7.27
CA ILE A 96 4.98 18.70 6.63
C ILE A 96 6.20 18.72 5.73
N ASN A 97 6.00 18.92 4.43
CA ASN A 97 7.03 18.79 3.41
C ASN A 97 7.01 20.00 2.47
N LYS A 98 8.08 20.15 1.69
CA LYS A 98 8.07 21.10 0.56
C LYS A 98 7.28 20.48 -0.61
N PRO A 99 6.66 21.31 -1.47
CA PRO A 99 6.01 20.82 -2.68
C PRO A 99 6.96 19.94 -3.49
N GLY A 100 6.46 18.77 -3.91
CA GLY A 100 7.21 17.79 -4.68
C GLY A 100 8.09 16.82 -3.86
N THR A 101 8.16 16.94 -2.53
CA THR A 101 8.97 16.01 -1.69
C THR A 101 8.14 15.15 -0.75
N GLY A 102 6.86 15.50 -0.51
CA GLY A 102 6.06 14.80 0.48
C GLY A 102 5.56 13.42 0.03
N ALA A 103 5.53 13.15 -1.27
CA ALA A 103 5.28 11.81 -1.82
C ALA A 103 6.19 10.76 -1.21
N ARG A 104 7.49 11.06 -1.13
CA ARG A 104 8.51 10.18 -0.53
C ARG A 104 8.16 9.79 0.89
N TRP A 105 7.83 10.79 1.72
CA TRP A 105 7.41 10.56 3.10
C TRP A 105 6.12 9.72 3.17
N ARG A 106 5.10 10.03 2.37
CA ARG A 106 3.84 9.28 2.35
C ARG A 106 4.02 7.81 1.96
N ARG A 107 4.81 7.53 0.91
CA ARG A 107 5.03 6.17 0.40
C ARG A 107 5.89 5.33 1.36
N THR A 108 6.99 5.90 1.89
CA THR A 108 7.87 5.20 2.83
C THR A 108 7.19 4.94 4.17
N ILE A 109 6.70 5.99 4.84
CA ILE A 109 6.06 5.84 6.16
C ILE A 109 4.75 5.04 6.04
N GLY A 110 4.03 5.20 4.93
CA GLY A 110 2.84 4.39 4.65
C GLY A 110 3.12 2.88 4.68
N GLN A 111 4.26 2.45 4.13
CA GLN A 111 4.66 1.04 4.19
C GLN A 111 5.18 0.61 5.56
N GLU A 112 5.91 1.46 6.27
CA GLU A 112 6.34 1.17 7.65
C GLU A 112 5.15 1.02 8.60
N VAL A 113 4.09 1.81 8.41
CA VAL A 113 2.83 1.69 9.16
C VAL A 113 2.12 0.38 8.82
N TYR A 114 2.11 -0.02 7.54
CA TYR A 114 1.48 -1.26 7.09
C TYR A 114 2.24 -2.52 7.56
N SER A 115 3.58 -2.46 7.62
CA SER A 115 4.46 -3.58 7.97
C SER A 115 5.45 -3.20 9.08
N PRO A 116 4.99 -3.10 10.33
CA PRO A 116 5.86 -2.78 11.47
C PRO A 116 6.78 -3.96 11.82
N LEU A 117 7.83 -3.69 12.60
CA LEU A 117 8.70 -4.72 13.14
C LEU A 117 7.93 -5.71 14.03
N VAL A 118 8.19 -6.99 13.84
CA VAL A 118 7.63 -8.06 14.69
C VAL A 118 8.55 -8.27 15.87
N LEU A 119 8.02 -8.11 17.09
CA LEU A 119 8.74 -8.34 18.33
C LEU A 119 8.44 -9.74 18.86
N ALA A 120 9.49 -10.52 19.14
CA ALA A 120 9.40 -11.80 19.83
C ALA A 120 10.19 -11.71 21.15
N PHE A 121 9.63 -12.24 22.23
CA PHE A 121 10.21 -12.15 23.57
C PHE A 121 10.52 -13.56 24.11
N ALA A 122 11.71 -13.71 24.69
CA ALA A 122 12.14 -14.90 25.42
C ALA A 122 12.82 -14.46 26.72
N HIS A 123 12.82 -15.33 27.73
CA HIS A 123 13.47 -15.07 29.01
C HIS A 123 14.63 -16.04 29.21
N GLU A 124 15.82 -15.62 28.79
CA GLU A 124 17.05 -16.43 28.79
C GLU A 124 18.24 -15.57 29.22
N LYS A 125 19.33 -16.21 29.66
CA LYS A 125 20.59 -15.49 29.89
C LYS A 125 21.22 -15.11 28.56
N MET A 126 21.84 -13.92 28.50
CA MET A 126 22.42 -13.38 27.27
C MET A 126 23.56 -14.27 26.74
N GLU A 127 24.37 -14.85 27.61
CA GLU A 127 25.50 -15.71 27.23
C GLU A 127 25.02 -17.04 26.64
N GLU A 128 23.98 -17.64 27.24
CA GLU A 128 23.37 -18.88 26.77
C GLU A 128 22.67 -18.67 25.41
N TRP A 129 22.01 -17.51 25.24
CA TRP A 129 21.35 -17.14 23.99
C TRP A 129 22.35 -16.90 22.85
N THR A 130 23.36 -16.05 23.08
CA THR A 130 24.36 -15.71 22.06
C THR A 130 25.27 -16.89 21.69
N GLY A 131 25.46 -17.84 22.62
CA GLY A 131 26.16 -19.09 22.35
C GLY A 131 25.37 -20.11 21.52
N SER A 132 24.03 -20.02 21.52
CA SER A 132 23.14 -21.01 20.90
C SER A 132 22.43 -20.52 19.64
N TYR A 133 22.29 -19.20 19.46
CA TYR A 133 21.46 -18.61 18.40
C TYR A 133 22.19 -17.51 17.62
N VAL A 134 21.85 -17.41 16.33
CA VAL A 134 22.24 -16.29 15.47
C VAL A 134 21.41 -15.06 15.85
N THR A 135 22.07 -13.97 16.23
CA THR A 135 21.42 -12.73 16.71
C THR A 135 21.11 -11.70 15.63
N SER A 136 21.66 -11.89 14.43
CA SER A 136 21.37 -11.05 13.26
C SER A 136 21.48 -11.89 12.00
N ALA A 137 20.45 -11.84 11.15
CA ALA A 137 20.40 -12.56 9.90
C ALA A 137 19.58 -11.79 8.86
N THR A 138 19.85 -12.07 7.59
CA THR A 138 19.05 -11.61 6.44
C THR A 138 18.82 -12.78 5.49
N ALA A 139 17.67 -12.81 4.83
CA ALA A 139 17.37 -13.79 3.79
C ALA A 139 17.88 -13.37 2.40
N MET A 140 18.14 -12.06 2.22
CA MET A 140 18.72 -11.50 0.99
C MET A 140 20.24 -11.45 1.08
N ASP A 141 20.90 -11.16 -0.03
CA ASP A 141 22.31 -10.78 -0.06
C ASP A 141 22.57 -9.62 0.93
N SER A 142 23.64 -9.72 1.72
CA SER A 142 23.92 -8.79 2.83
C SER A 142 24.18 -7.35 2.40
N SER A 143 24.52 -7.14 1.13
CA SER A 143 24.76 -5.82 0.53
C SER A 143 23.61 -5.35 -0.36
N TYR A 144 22.48 -6.06 -0.34
CA TYR A 144 21.32 -5.79 -1.18
C TYR A 144 20.13 -5.28 -0.37
N SER A 145 19.37 -4.37 -0.98
CA SER A 145 18.08 -3.91 -0.47
C SER A 145 17.19 -3.62 -1.68
N LEU A 146 15.88 -3.76 -1.51
CA LEU A 146 14.95 -3.38 -2.56
C LEU A 146 15.06 -1.87 -2.83
N PRO A 147 14.88 -1.43 -4.09
CA PRO A 147 14.76 -0.02 -4.40
C PRO A 147 13.68 0.65 -3.55
N GLN A 148 13.89 1.90 -3.15
CA GLN A 148 12.96 2.65 -2.28
C GLN A 148 11.57 2.87 -2.91
N ASN A 149 11.46 2.70 -4.23
CA ASN A 149 10.21 2.74 -4.98
C ASN A 149 9.53 1.38 -5.15
N VAL A 150 10.04 0.31 -4.53
CA VAL A 150 9.46 -1.04 -4.62
C VAL A 150 9.19 -1.63 -3.23
N ALA A 151 8.01 -2.21 -3.06
CA ALA A 151 7.68 -3.03 -1.89
C ALA A 151 7.43 -4.50 -2.28
N LEU A 152 7.89 -5.40 -1.42
CA LEU A 152 7.49 -6.80 -1.42
C LEU A 152 6.13 -6.93 -0.73
N ILE A 153 5.06 -7.12 -1.53
CA ILE A 153 3.68 -7.16 -0.99
C ILE A 153 3.13 -8.59 -0.87
N THR A 154 3.80 -9.58 -1.45
CA THR A 154 3.48 -11.00 -1.22
C THR A 154 4.74 -11.83 -1.37
N LEU A 155 5.00 -12.67 -0.37
CA LEU A 155 5.92 -13.81 -0.45
C LEU A 155 5.26 -14.97 0.27
N GLN A 156 4.85 -16.00 -0.47
CA GLN A 156 4.08 -17.11 0.08
C GLN A 156 4.47 -18.43 -0.58
N GLU A 157 4.71 -19.47 0.21
CA GLU A 157 4.86 -20.85 -0.26
C GLU A 157 3.49 -21.44 -0.61
N LEU A 158 3.42 -22.13 -1.75
CA LEU A 158 2.23 -22.84 -2.24
C LEU A 158 2.37 -24.35 -2.01
N ASP A 159 1.25 -25.08 -2.13
CA ASP A 159 1.17 -26.51 -1.83
C ASP A 159 2.10 -27.37 -2.69
N ASP A 160 2.46 -26.91 -3.89
CA ASP A 160 3.37 -27.60 -4.81
C ASP A 160 4.86 -27.26 -4.54
N GLY A 161 5.15 -26.51 -3.48
CA GLY A 161 6.49 -26.05 -3.11
C GLY A 161 7.01 -24.86 -3.93
N SER A 162 6.21 -24.31 -4.84
CA SER A 162 6.53 -23.04 -5.50
C SER A 162 6.27 -21.86 -4.56
N ALA A 163 6.88 -20.71 -4.87
CA ALA A 163 6.65 -19.47 -4.14
C ALA A 163 5.93 -18.43 -5.00
N LEU A 164 4.83 -17.90 -4.48
CA LEU A 164 4.12 -16.74 -5.01
C LEU A 164 4.82 -15.45 -4.54
N LEU A 165 5.31 -14.68 -5.50
CA LEU A 165 5.97 -13.40 -5.29
C LEU A 165 5.15 -12.27 -5.92
N ARG A 166 4.94 -11.18 -5.18
CA ARG A 166 4.42 -9.91 -5.73
C ARG A 166 5.28 -8.73 -5.31
N LEU A 167 5.69 -7.96 -6.31
CA LEU A 167 6.43 -6.72 -6.17
C LEU A 167 5.55 -5.57 -6.67
N ALA A 168 5.50 -4.47 -5.92
CA ALA A 168 4.70 -3.30 -6.25
C ALA A 168 5.57 -2.05 -6.33
N HIS A 169 5.44 -1.28 -7.41
CA HIS A 169 5.99 0.05 -7.50
C HIS A 169 5.10 1.05 -6.75
N LEU A 170 5.67 1.76 -5.78
CA LEU A 170 4.89 2.55 -4.80
C LEU A 170 4.44 3.92 -5.31
N TYR A 171 5.11 4.47 -6.32
CA TYR A 171 4.91 5.84 -6.80
C TYR A 171 4.10 5.89 -8.10
N GLU A 172 3.32 6.95 -8.24
CA GLU A 172 2.62 7.31 -9.49
C GLU A 172 3.56 8.01 -10.47
N VAL A 173 3.15 8.14 -11.73
CA VAL A 173 3.93 8.86 -12.74
C VAL A 173 4.06 10.32 -12.31
N GLY A 174 5.31 10.80 -12.17
CA GLY A 174 5.60 12.19 -11.83
C GLY A 174 5.35 12.58 -10.37
N GLU A 175 5.09 11.64 -9.46
CA GLU A 175 4.82 11.94 -8.04
C GLU A 175 6.08 12.39 -7.27
N ASP A 176 7.23 11.83 -7.63
CA ASP A 176 8.57 12.09 -7.10
C ASP A 176 9.58 12.04 -8.25
N ALA A 177 10.50 13.02 -8.31
CA ALA A 177 11.42 13.19 -9.42
C ALA A 177 12.42 12.02 -9.60
N GLU A 178 12.74 11.31 -8.52
CA GLU A 178 13.73 10.23 -8.51
C GLU A 178 13.05 8.86 -8.49
N TYR A 179 11.96 8.74 -7.72
CA TYR A 179 11.33 7.45 -7.44
C TYR A 179 10.14 7.10 -8.35
N SER A 180 9.71 8.04 -9.20
CA SER A 180 8.68 7.78 -10.23
C SER A 180 9.26 7.31 -11.55
N THR A 181 10.39 6.61 -11.51
CA THR A 181 11.10 6.05 -12.67
C THR A 181 11.14 4.53 -12.62
N LEU A 182 11.56 3.88 -13.70
CA LEU A 182 11.69 2.42 -13.77
C LEU A 182 12.58 1.87 -12.63
N ALA A 183 12.03 0.96 -11.83
CA ALA A 183 12.77 0.25 -10.78
C ALA A 183 13.28 -1.10 -11.28
N LYS A 184 14.38 -1.59 -10.69
CA LYS A 184 14.95 -2.92 -10.99
C LYS A 184 15.14 -3.72 -9.71
N VAL A 185 14.66 -4.96 -9.71
CA VAL A 185 14.82 -5.90 -8.60
C VAL A 185 15.60 -7.13 -9.06
N GLU A 186 16.74 -7.40 -8.43
CA GLU A 186 17.58 -8.56 -8.71
C GLU A 186 17.13 -9.77 -7.88
N LEU A 187 16.39 -10.71 -8.48
CA LEU A 187 15.83 -11.86 -7.75
C LEU A 187 16.91 -12.79 -7.20
N LYS A 188 18.06 -12.92 -7.88
CA LYS A 188 19.21 -13.70 -7.38
C LYS A 188 19.73 -13.18 -6.04
N ARG A 189 19.81 -11.84 -5.90
CA ARG A 189 20.28 -11.19 -4.67
C ARG A 189 19.19 -11.21 -3.61
N MET A 190 17.93 -11.05 -3.99
CA MET A 190 16.79 -11.19 -3.08
C MET A 190 16.69 -12.61 -2.46
N PHE A 191 17.01 -13.66 -3.24
CA PHE A 191 16.98 -15.04 -2.78
C PHE A 191 18.38 -15.66 -2.71
N ALA A 192 19.38 -14.94 -2.18
CA ALA A 192 20.79 -15.36 -2.22
C ALA A 192 21.08 -16.76 -1.62
N GLY A 193 20.26 -17.22 -0.68
CA GLY A 193 20.37 -18.55 -0.07
C GLY A 193 19.73 -19.70 -0.87
N ARG A 194 19.07 -19.43 -2.01
CA ARG A 194 18.37 -20.44 -2.83
C ARG A 194 18.62 -20.21 -4.33
N THR A 195 18.68 -21.30 -5.10
CA THR A 195 18.80 -21.20 -6.56
C THR A 195 17.42 -21.19 -7.19
N ILE A 196 17.07 -20.14 -7.94
CA ILE A 196 15.81 -20.09 -8.67
C ILE A 196 15.97 -20.92 -9.96
N ARG A 197 15.12 -21.92 -10.15
CA ARG A 197 15.11 -22.82 -11.33
C ARG A 197 14.13 -22.36 -12.39
N GLU A 198 13.00 -21.80 -11.98
CA GLU A 198 11.93 -21.37 -12.87
C GLU A 198 11.33 -20.06 -12.34
N VAL A 199 11.07 -19.12 -13.25
CA VAL A 199 10.31 -17.90 -12.97
C VAL A 199 9.21 -17.79 -14.01
N LYS A 200 7.98 -17.66 -13.53
CA LYS A 200 6.81 -17.55 -14.39
C LYS A 200 5.97 -16.34 -14.00
N GLU A 201 5.83 -15.38 -14.90
CA GLU A 201 4.99 -14.21 -14.67
C GLU A 201 3.51 -14.56 -14.88
N MET A 202 2.68 -14.18 -13.92
CA MET A 202 1.26 -14.53 -13.86
C MET A 202 0.38 -13.29 -13.84
N SER A 203 -0.93 -13.49 -14.01
CA SER A 203 -1.97 -12.52 -13.65
C SER A 203 -1.89 -12.14 -12.16
N LEU A 204 -2.53 -11.04 -11.77
CA LEU A 204 -2.50 -10.55 -10.38
C LEU A 204 -3.00 -11.60 -9.37
N SER A 205 -4.03 -12.36 -9.74
CA SER A 205 -4.60 -13.48 -8.98
C SER A 205 -3.85 -14.80 -9.15
N ALA A 206 -2.73 -14.80 -9.89
CA ALA A 206 -1.88 -15.97 -10.16
C ALA A 206 -2.59 -17.17 -10.84
N ASN A 207 -3.67 -16.93 -11.56
CA ASN A 207 -4.50 -17.98 -12.19
C ASN A 207 -4.35 -18.09 -13.72
N GLN A 208 -3.57 -17.22 -14.34
CA GLN A 208 -3.32 -17.20 -15.78
C GLN A 208 -1.88 -16.75 -16.05
N GLU A 209 -1.23 -17.31 -17.06
CA GLU A 209 0.07 -16.81 -17.52
C GLU A 209 -0.06 -15.38 -18.06
N LYS A 210 0.90 -14.52 -17.72
CA LYS A 210 0.86 -13.12 -18.15
C LYS A 210 0.89 -12.98 -19.67
N SER A 211 1.66 -13.83 -20.34
CA SER A 211 1.80 -13.89 -21.80
C SER A 211 0.51 -14.28 -22.54
N GLU A 212 -0.40 -14.99 -21.87
CA GLU A 212 -1.66 -15.47 -22.44
C GLU A 212 -2.83 -14.49 -22.24
N MET A 213 -2.63 -13.44 -21.44
CA MET A 213 -3.67 -12.45 -21.17
C MET A 213 -4.00 -11.65 -22.43
N LYS A 214 -5.26 -11.69 -22.86
CA LYS A 214 -5.78 -10.92 -23.99
C LYS A 214 -6.64 -9.77 -23.50
N ARG A 215 -6.45 -8.57 -24.07
CA ARG A 215 -7.29 -7.40 -23.80
C ARG A 215 -8.27 -7.21 -24.95
N MET A 216 -9.50 -6.84 -24.62
CA MET A 216 -10.46 -6.37 -25.63
C MET A 216 -10.07 -4.97 -26.09
N THR A 217 -10.23 -4.71 -27.38
CA THR A 217 -10.08 -3.36 -27.95
C THR A 217 -11.44 -2.69 -27.98
N TRP A 218 -11.57 -1.58 -27.26
CA TRP A 218 -12.79 -0.78 -27.22
C TRP A 218 -12.60 0.48 -28.07
N LYS A 219 -13.69 0.97 -28.67
CA LYS A 219 -13.73 2.32 -29.23
C LYS A 219 -14.27 3.24 -28.15
N VAL A 220 -13.44 4.13 -27.64
CA VAL A 220 -13.82 5.00 -26.52
C VAL A 220 -14.20 6.38 -27.05
N GLU A 221 -15.35 6.91 -26.61
CA GLU A 221 -15.79 8.24 -26.98
C GLU A 221 -14.82 9.29 -26.43
N GLY A 222 -14.37 10.23 -27.26
CA GLY A 222 -13.41 11.27 -26.85
C GLY A 222 -11.98 10.78 -26.71
N GLU A 223 -11.64 9.58 -27.20
CA GLU A 223 -10.26 9.10 -27.26
C GLU A 223 -9.40 10.06 -28.11
N ALA A 224 -8.67 10.96 -27.44
CA ALA A 224 -7.71 11.84 -28.06
C ALA A 224 -6.54 11.02 -28.62
N ALA A 225 -5.89 11.54 -29.67
CA ALA A 225 -4.74 10.88 -30.27
C ALA A 225 -3.60 10.72 -29.24
N ALA A 226 -3.34 9.46 -28.89
CA ALA A 226 -2.21 8.93 -28.11
C ALA A 226 -2.01 9.55 -26.72
N GLU A 227 -2.68 9.00 -25.70
CA GLU A 227 -2.11 9.06 -24.35
C GLU A 227 -0.70 8.43 -24.37
N PRO A 228 0.28 9.03 -23.68
CA PRO A 228 1.63 8.49 -23.63
C PRO A 228 1.57 7.07 -23.06
N THR A 229 2.17 6.12 -23.79
CA THR A 229 2.25 4.73 -23.35
C THR A 229 2.88 4.73 -21.95
N PRO A 230 2.20 4.18 -20.93
CA PRO A 230 2.74 4.17 -19.58
C PRO A 230 4.07 3.43 -19.58
N LEU A 231 5.05 3.95 -18.84
CA LEU A 231 6.32 3.29 -18.63
C LEU A 231 6.07 1.97 -17.88
N ARG A 232 6.45 0.85 -18.47
CA ARG A 232 6.25 -0.49 -17.92
C ARG A 232 7.55 -1.27 -17.92
N GLY A 233 7.68 -2.20 -16.98
CA GLY A 233 8.79 -3.15 -16.95
C GLY A 233 8.79 -4.10 -18.15
N GLY A 234 9.98 -4.44 -18.62
CA GLY A 234 10.17 -5.44 -19.66
C GLY A 234 9.87 -6.88 -19.21
N PRO A 235 9.86 -7.84 -20.15
CA PRO A 235 9.83 -9.27 -19.83
C PRO A 235 11.04 -9.64 -18.97
N VAL A 236 10.87 -10.61 -18.06
CA VAL A 236 11.97 -11.09 -17.21
C VAL A 236 12.83 -12.05 -18.01
N ASP A 237 14.12 -11.75 -18.14
CA ASP A 237 15.10 -12.70 -18.68
C ASP A 237 15.40 -13.79 -17.64
N VAL A 238 15.31 -15.06 -18.05
CA VAL A 238 15.54 -16.23 -17.20
C VAL A 238 17.00 -16.34 -16.74
N LEU A 239 17.95 -15.79 -17.50
CA LEU A 239 19.37 -15.79 -17.18
C LEU A 239 19.72 -14.68 -16.17
N ASP A 240 19.18 -13.49 -16.34
CA ASP A 240 19.51 -12.34 -15.49
C ASP A 240 18.68 -12.31 -14.21
N LEU A 241 17.43 -12.78 -14.26
CA LEU A 241 16.46 -12.77 -13.15
C LEU A 241 16.27 -11.36 -12.55
N ILE A 242 16.21 -10.36 -13.43
CA ILE A 242 15.95 -8.96 -13.09
C ILE A 242 14.50 -8.64 -13.43
N VAL A 243 13.76 -8.16 -12.44
CA VAL A 243 12.38 -7.68 -12.61
C VAL A 243 12.39 -6.16 -12.69
N GLU A 244 11.90 -5.63 -13.81
CA GLU A 244 11.66 -4.19 -13.95
C GLU A 244 10.21 -3.85 -13.55
N LEU A 245 10.00 -2.72 -12.87
CA LEU A 245 8.66 -2.22 -12.55
C LEU A 245 8.55 -0.74 -12.91
N GLY A 246 7.54 -0.40 -13.71
CA GLY A 246 7.16 1.00 -13.93
C GLY A 246 6.29 1.56 -12.81
N PRO A 247 6.04 2.89 -12.79
CA PRO A 247 5.13 3.51 -11.83
C PRO A 247 3.77 2.80 -11.75
N MET A 248 3.29 2.59 -10.51
CA MET A 248 2.06 1.85 -10.17
C MET A 248 1.97 0.39 -10.65
N GLU A 249 3.04 -0.20 -11.20
CA GLU A 249 2.99 -1.60 -11.60
C GLU A 249 3.05 -2.55 -10.40
N ILE A 250 2.20 -3.57 -10.43
CA ILE A 250 2.29 -4.75 -9.58
C ILE A 250 2.54 -5.96 -10.48
N ARG A 251 3.66 -6.64 -10.26
CA ARG A 251 4.03 -7.84 -11.02
C ARG A 251 3.98 -9.06 -10.10
N THR A 252 3.40 -10.14 -10.62
CA THR A 252 3.13 -11.38 -9.89
C THR A 252 3.90 -12.52 -10.54
N PHE A 253 4.62 -13.30 -9.74
CA PHE A 253 5.46 -14.39 -10.22
C PHE A 253 5.24 -15.66 -9.40
N LEU A 254 5.37 -16.80 -10.06
CA LEU A 254 5.62 -18.09 -9.43
C LEU A 254 7.10 -18.44 -9.60
N LEU A 255 7.75 -18.77 -8.49
CA LEU A 255 9.16 -19.16 -8.43
C LEU A 255 9.27 -20.62 -8.02
N LYS A 256 10.17 -21.38 -8.66
CA LYS A 256 10.60 -22.69 -8.18
C LYS A 256 12.07 -22.67 -7.82
N PHE A 257 12.43 -23.34 -6.74
CA PHE A 257 13.80 -23.42 -6.20
C PHE A 257 14.40 -24.82 -6.38
#